data_AF-A0A7V8YML0-F1
#
_entry.id   AF-A0A7V8YML0-F1
#
_cell.length_a   1.000
_cell.length_b   1.000
_cell.length_c   1.000
_cell.angle_alpha   90.00
_cell.angle_beta   90.00
_cell.angle_gamma   90.00
#
_symmetry.space_group_name_H-M   'P 1'
#
loop_
_entity.id
_entity.type
_entity.pdbx_description
1 polymer ?
#
loop_
_entity_poly.entity_id
_entity_poly.type
_entity_poly.pdbx_seq_one_letter_code
_entity_poly.pdbx_strand_id
1 'polypeptide(L)'
;MGQDQPFEPIDPKSVESYEPGEAPRTWTPGDFLLTHGDAWSSKIIRFGQGLRIHGDDRVYTHWNHAALVVSARGDIVEALGKGVIRGKASRYKEKEYQVVGIDSPKNSKDRQQAVEFGKWAAEGKQRYGFVTIASIALTLLTGAKFSFFVDGQQICSGLVARSMERTGAIFNREPIHIMPADLAKYYGVRPPAPPAPSG
;
A
#
# COMPACT_ATOMS: atom_id res chain seq x y z
N MET A 1 9.93 -28.65 -2.06
CA MET A 1 10.06 -27.95 -0.76
C MET A 1 10.64 -26.57 -1.05
N GLY A 2 9.79 -25.58 -1.26
CA GLY A 2 10.23 -24.20 -1.46
C GLY A 2 10.31 -23.52 -0.10
N GLN A 3 11.48 -22.98 0.24
CA GLN A 3 11.63 -22.13 1.42
C GLN A 3 10.85 -20.84 1.15
N ASP A 4 9.61 -20.76 1.63
CA ASP A 4 8.97 -19.46 1.83
C ASP A 4 9.79 -18.76 2.91
N GLN A 5 10.45 -17.66 2.57
CA GLN A 5 11.06 -16.83 3.60
C GLN A 5 9.98 -16.47 4.64
N PRO A 6 10.31 -16.58 5.95
CA PRO A 6 9.34 -16.26 6.99
C PRO A 6 8.84 -14.83 6.78
N PHE A 7 7.56 -14.63 7.04
CA PHE A 7 7.00 -13.28 7.13
C PHE A 7 7.71 -12.58 8.29
N GLU A 8 8.51 -11.55 7.98
CA GLU A 8 9.13 -10.68 8.97
C GLU A 8 8.33 -9.38 9.06
N PRO A 9 7.76 -9.06 10.23
CA PRO A 9 7.19 -7.74 10.47
C PRO A 9 8.26 -6.66 10.30
N ILE A 10 7.86 -5.54 9.71
CA ILE A 10 8.64 -4.31 9.69
C ILE A 10 8.08 -3.43 10.78
N ASP A 11 8.88 -3.09 11.77
CA ASP A 11 8.45 -2.19 12.84
C ASP A 11 8.23 -0.78 12.27
N PRO A 12 6.99 -0.28 12.20
CA PRO A 12 6.76 1.11 11.86
C PRO A 12 7.26 1.99 13.00
N LYS A 13 7.74 3.19 12.67
CA LYS A 13 7.99 4.22 13.67
C LYS A 13 6.69 4.68 14.34
N SER A 14 5.61 4.79 13.56
CA SER A 14 4.28 5.13 14.06
C SER A 14 3.19 4.62 13.14
N VAL A 15 2.00 4.40 13.70
CA VAL A 15 0.76 4.19 12.95
C VAL A 15 -0.27 5.12 13.55
N GLU A 16 -0.68 6.12 12.78
CA GLU A 16 -1.64 7.15 13.20
C GLU A 16 -2.95 6.96 12.45
N SER A 17 -4.06 6.93 13.18
CA SER A 17 -5.41 6.78 12.59
C SER A 17 -6.10 8.11 12.47
N TYR A 18 -6.80 8.30 11.36
CA TYR A 18 -7.57 9.50 11.05
C TYR A 18 -8.98 9.10 10.63
N GLU A 19 -9.96 9.54 11.41
CA GLU A 19 -11.38 9.34 11.11
C GLU A 19 -11.85 10.29 10.01
N PRO A 20 -13.03 10.05 9.40
CA PRO A 20 -13.63 10.98 8.46
C PRO A 20 -13.71 12.40 9.02
N GLY A 21 -13.11 13.35 8.30
CA GLY A 21 -13.00 14.76 8.66
C GLY A 21 -11.64 15.14 9.27
N GLU A 22 -10.85 14.17 9.73
CA GLU A 22 -9.55 14.38 10.36
C GLU A 22 -8.39 14.35 9.37
N ALA A 23 -7.31 15.05 9.72
CA ALA A 23 -6.07 14.99 8.94
C ALA A 23 -4.82 15.32 9.76
N PRO A 24 -3.65 14.76 9.38
CA PRO A 24 -2.37 15.18 9.91
C PRO A 24 -2.16 16.67 9.74
N ARG A 25 -1.70 17.34 10.81
CA ARG A 25 -1.25 18.74 10.74
C ARG A 25 0.02 18.90 9.93
N THR A 26 0.84 17.85 9.89
CA THR A 26 2.09 17.83 9.15
C THR A 26 2.30 16.43 8.58
N TRP A 27 2.72 16.39 7.33
CA TRP A 27 3.03 15.15 6.64
C TRP A 27 4.53 14.93 6.61
N THR A 28 4.99 13.67 6.62
CA THR A 28 6.42 13.38 6.47
C THR A 28 6.67 12.63 5.16
N PRO A 29 7.37 13.23 4.17
CA PRO A 29 7.66 12.58 2.89
C PRO A 29 8.33 11.23 3.08
N GLY A 30 7.92 10.17 2.39
CA GLY A 30 8.42 8.81 2.56
C GLY A 30 7.60 7.95 3.51
N ASP A 31 6.72 8.54 4.31
CA ASP A 31 5.63 7.78 4.94
C ASP A 31 4.62 7.37 3.87
N PHE A 32 3.74 6.44 4.20
CA PHE A 32 2.63 6.06 3.32
C PHE A 32 1.32 6.03 4.09
N LEU A 33 0.21 6.07 3.37
CA LEU A 33 -1.12 5.91 3.95
C LEU A 33 -1.79 4.66 3.40
N LEU A 34 -2.65 4.07 4.23
CA LEU A 34 -3.59 3.00 3.89
C LEU A 34 -5.00 3.51 4.13
N THR A 35 -5.91 3.21 3.20
CA THR A 35 -7.32 3.62 3.30
C THR A 35 -8.23 2.55 2.73
N HIS A 36 -9.52 2.65 3.07
CA HIS A 36 -10.58 1.86 2.47
C HIS A 36 -11.47 2.79 1.63
N GLY A 37 -11.74 2.43 0.37
CA GLY A 37 -12.61 3.25 -0.49
C GLY A 37 -13.21 2.52 -1.68
N ASP A 38 -14.13 3.20 -2.37
CA ASP A 38 -14.95 2.62 -3.44
C ASP A 38 -14.25 2.51 -4.81
N ALA A 39 -13.04 3.02 -4.95
CA ALA A 39 -12.37 3.08 -6.25
C ALA A 39 -11.57 1.79 -6.55
N TRP A 40 -12.18 0.98 -7.42
CA TRP A 40 -11.55 0.23 -8.52
C TRP A 40 -10.73 -1.04 -8.23
N SER A 41 -11.24 -1.88 -7.34
CA SER A 41 -11.52 -3.30 -7.63
C SER A 41 -11.96 -4.00 -6.33
N SER A 42 -12.88 -3.36 -5.61
CA SER A 42 -13.34 -3.79 -4.28
C SER A 42 -13.84 -5.23 -4.23
N LYS A 43 -14.17 -5.86 -5.36
CA LYS A 43 -14.50 -7.30 -5.44
C LYS A 43 -13.30 -8.18 -5.77
N ILE A 44 -12.43 -7.83 -6.72
CA ILE A 44 -11.32 -8.70 -7.16
C ILE A 44 -10.18 -8.71 -6.14
N ILE A 45 -9.85 -7.54 -5.58
CA ILE A 45 -8.83 -7.42 -4.52
C ILE A 45 -9.32 -8.08 -3.23
N ARG A 46 -10.57 -7.83 -2.79
CA ARG A 46 -11.12 -8.50 -1.59
C ARG A 46 -11.26 -10.01 -1.79
N PHE A 47 -11.60 -10.46 -3.00
CA PHE A 47 -11.69 -11.89 -3.33
C PHE A 47 -10.30 -12.55 -3.34
N GLY A 48 -9.29 -11.93 -3.95
CA GLY A 48 -7.91 -12.43 -3.92
C GLY A 48 -7.24 -12.34 -2.54
N GLN A 49 -7.53 -11.30 -1.77
CA GLN A 49 -7.09 -11.15 -0.38
C GLN A 49 -7.73 -12.21 0.51
N GLY A 50 -9.03 -12.45 0.38
CA GLY A 50 -9.75 -13.44 1.19
C GLY A 50 -9.36 -14.90 0.90
N LEU A 51 -8.76 -15.16 -0.27
CA LEU A 51 -8.18 -16.46 -0.66
C LEU A 51 -6.72 -16.65 -0.22
N ARG A 52 -6.06 -15.61 0.32
CA ARG A 52 -4.65 -15.67 0.76
C ARG A 52 -4.46 -15.29 2.22
N ILE A 53 -5.28 -14.39 2.73
CA ILE A 53 -5.25 -13.85 4.07
C ILE A 53 -6.50 -14.36 4.79
N HIS A 54 -6.29 -15.32 5.68
CA HIS A 54 -7.33 -16.09 6.37
C HIS A 54 -7.07 -16.10 7.86
N GLY A 55 -8.04 -16.58 8.64
CA GLY A 55 -7.90 -16.68 10.10
C GLY A 55 -7.66 -15.30 10.73
N ASP A 56 -6.71 -15.24 11.65
CA ASP A 56 -6.42 -14.04 12.45
C ASP A 56 -5.93 -12.86 11.61
N ASP A 57 -5.34 -13.12 10.43
CA ASP A 57 -4.84 -12.06 9.55
C ASP A 57 -5.96 -11.40 8.72
N ARG A 58 -7.18 -11.95 8.72
CA ARG A 58 -8.30 -11.41 7.94
C ARG A 58 -8.59 -9.94 8.25
N VAL A 59 -8.25 -9.50 9.46
CA VAL A 59 -8.36 -8.11 9.92
C VAL A 59 -7.66 -7.12 8.97
N TYR A 60 -6.54 -7.51 8.35
CA TYR A 60 -5.77 -6.65 7.45
C TYR A 60 -6.43 -6.44 6.08
N THR A 61 -7.40 -7.28 5.70
CA THR A 61 -8.15 -7.16 4.44
C THR A 61 -9.12 -5.97 4.40
N HIS A 62 -9.23 -5.24 5.51
CA HIS A 62 -9.95 -3.98 5.58
C HIS A 62 -9.38 -2.95 4.58
N TRP A 63 -8.06 -2.88 4.45
CA TRP A 63 -7.37 -1.92 3.59
C TRP A 63 -7.35 -2.35 2.12
N ASN A 64 -7.75 -1.44 1.22
CA ASN A 64 -7.83 -1.72 -0.21
C ASN A 64 -7.06 -0.74 -1.09
N HIS A 65 -6.45 0.29 -0.51
CA HIS A 65 -5.63 1.25 -1.24
C HIS A 65 -4.45 1.73 -0.41
N ALA A 66 -3.36 2.07 -1.10
CA ALA A 66 -2.14 2.60 -0.52
C ALA A 66 -1.61 3.79 -1.34
N ALA A 67 -1.02 4.79 -0.68
CA ALA A 67 -0.39 5.92 -1.36
C ALA A 67 0.87 6.38 -0.62
N LEU A 68 1.88 6.83 -1.37
CA LEU A 68 3.14 7.34 -0.83
C LEU A 68 3.03 8.84 -0.57
N VAL A 69 3.44 9.32 0.60
CA VAL A 69 3.56 10.76 0.91
C VAL A 69 4.87 11.28 0.31
N VAL A 70 4.82 12.37 -0.45
CA VAL A 70 6.01 12.94 -1.13
C VAL A 70 6.30 14.39 -0.76
N SER A 71 5.44 15.04 0.03
CA SER A 71 5.71 16.38 0.56
C SER A 71 5.15 16.58 1.97
N ALA A 72 5.70 17.56 2.69
CA ALA A 72 5.21 17.94 4.01
C ALA A 72 3.81 18.60 4.00
N ARG A 73 3.31 18.95 2.82
CA ARG A 73 1.98 19.55 2.61
C ARG A 73 0.91 18.51 2.25
N GLY A 74 1.21 17.22 2.40
CA GLY A 74 0.30 16.13 2.06
C GLY A 74 0.16 15.89 0.56
N ASP A 75 1.17 16.22 -0.24
CA ASP A 75 1.24 15.70 -1.61
C ASP A 75 1.52 14.21 -1.55
N ILE A 76 0.81 13.45 -2.38
CA ILE A 76 0.93 12.00 -2.47
C ILE A 76 1.20 11.55 -3.90
N VAL A 77 1.78 10.37 -4.03
CA VAL A 77 1.81 9.61 -5.28
C VAL A 77 1.03 8.32 -5.07
N GLU A 78 0.11 8.05 -5.99
CA GLU A 78 -0.75 6.87 -5.95
C GLU A 78 -0.90 6.27 -7.36
N ALA A 79 -1.08 4.96 -7.42
CA ALA A 79 -1.46 4.30 -8.67
C ALA A 79 -2.97 4.13 -8.72
N LEU A 80 -3.59 4.64 -9.78
CA LEU A 80 -5.03 4.59 -10.03
C LEU A 80 -5.33 4.11 -11.45
N GLY A 81 -6.62 3.96 -11.76
CA GLY A 81 -7.25 3.81 -13.10
C GLY A 81 -6.34 3.94 -14.33
N LYS A 82 -5.72 5.11 -14.39
CA LYS A 82 -5.09 5.69 -15.57
C LYS A 82 -3.55 5.69 -15.47
N GLY A 83 -2.98 5.25 -14.35
CA GLY A 83 -1.54 5.22 -14.09
C GLY A 83 -1.16 5.71 -12.71
N VAL A 84 0.14 5.86 -12.50
CA VAL A 84 0.72 6.51 -11.33
C VAL A 84 0.57 8.03 -11.49
N ILE A 85 -0.06 8.68 -10.51
CA ILE A 85 -0.34 10.11 -10.54
C ILE A 85 0.09 10.79 -9.25
N ARG A 86 0.30 12.11 -9.33
CA ARG A 86 0.39 12.97 -8.15
C ARG A 86 -1.01 13.40 -7.70
N GLY A 87 -1.22 13.46 -6.40
CA GLY A 87 -2.47 13.87 -5.79
C GLY A 87 -2.25 14.58 -4.46
N LYS A 88 -3.35 14.83 -3.76
CA LYS A 88 -3.37 15.39 -2.41
C LYS A 88 -4.05 14.41 -1.47
N ALA A 89 -3.45 14.19 -0.29
CA ALA A 89 -4.02 13.35 0.74
C ALA A 89 -5.40 13.86 1.23
N SER A 90 -5.68 15.16 1.08
CA SER A 90 -6.99 15.76 1.38
C SER A 90 -8.15 15.12 0.61
N ARG A 91 -7.90 14.41 -0.49
CA ARG A 91 -8.91 13.61 -1.19
C ARG A 91 -9.51 12.51 -0.32
N TYR A 92 -8.76 12.03 0.68
CA TYR A 92 -9.19 11.03 1.65
C TYR A 92 -9.73 11.63 2.94
N LYS A 93 -9.87 12.96 3.04
CA LYS A 93 -10.34 13.60 4.27
C LYS A 93 -11.70 13.06 4.74
N GLU A 94 -12.62 12.78 3.82
CA GLU A 94 -13.94 12.25 4.15
C GLU A 94 -13.96 10.71 4.29
N LYS A 95 -12.79 10.11 4.47
CA LYS A 95 -12.62 8.66 4.62
C LYS A 95 -11.73 8.37 5.81
N GLU A 96 -11.87 7.15 6.31
CA GLU A 96 -10.91 6.61 7.26
C GLU A 96 -9.59 6.28 6.54
N TYR A 97 -8.49 6.66 7.14
CA TYR A 97 -7.16 6.24 6.70
C TYR A 97 -6.18 6.20 7.87
N GLN A 98 -5.16 5.37 7.72
CA GLN A 98 -4.03 5.31 8.63
C GLN A 98 -2.76 5.75 7.92
N VAL A 99 -1.95 6.57 8.59
CA VAL A 99 -0.63 6.99 8.12
C VAL A 99 0.42 6.16 8.85
N VAL A 100 1.30 5.53 8.08
CA VAL A 100 2.38 4.68 8.57
C VAL A 100 3.69 5.45 8.47
N GLY A 101 4.23 5.79 9.64
CA GLY A 101 5.55 6.39 9.80
C GLY A 101 6.63 5.32 9.64
N ILE A 102 7.56 5.53 8.71
CA ILE A 102 8.68 4.60 8.52
C ILE A 102 9.79 4.86 9.55
N ASP A 103 10.46 3.79 10.00
CA ASP A 103 11.64 3.89 10.88
C ASP A 103 12.91 4.24 10.08
N SER A 104 12.86 5.42 9.47
CA SER A 104 14.01 6.03 8.82
C SER A 104 14.05 7.51 9.18
N PRO A 105 15.22 8.06 9.55
CA PRO A 105 15.36 9.47 9.89
C PRO A 105 14.76 10.38 8.81
N LYS A 106 14.10 11.47 9.20
CA LYS A 106 13.37 12.36 8.26
C LYS A 106 14.22 12.86 7.09
N ASN A 107 15.53 12.99 7.29
CA ASN A 107 16.49 13.48 6.30
C ASN A 107 17.42 12.38 5.77
N SER A 108 17.11 11.10 6.00
CA SER A 108 17.93 10.00 5.49
C SER A 108 17.91 10.00 3.96
N LYS A 109 19.05 9.62 3.36
CA LYS A 109 19.16 9.42 1.92
C LYS A 109 18.16 8.39 1.41
N ASP A 110 17.92 7.36 2.21
CA ASP A 110 17.01 6.25 1.91
C ASP A 110 15.56 6.73 1.76
N ARG A 111 15.11 7.59 2.69
CA ARG A 111 13.79 8.22 2.65
C ARG A 111 13.64 9.15 1.46
N GLN A 112 14.70 9.89 1.11
CA GLN A 112 14.73 10.69 -0.12
C GLN A 112 14.62 9.80 -1.36
N GLN A 113 15.34 8.68 -1.42
CA GLN A 113 15.26 7.74 -2.54
C GLN A 113 13.87 7.14 -2.72
N ALA A 114 13.18 6.80 -1.63
CA ALA A 114 11.78 6.35 -1.66
C ALA A 114 10.87 7.41 -2.29
N VAL A 115 11.01 8.67 -1.87
CA VAL A 115 10.24 9.80 -2.40
C VAL A 115 10.56 10.07 -3.87
N GLU A 116 11.83 10.09 -4.25
CA GLU A 116 12.26 10.32 -5.63
C GLU A 116 11.82 9.20 -6.57
N PHE A 117 11.82 7.94 -6.10
CA PHE A 117 11.23 6.84 -6.86
C PHE A 117 9.74 7.08 -7.12
N GLY A 118 8.96 7.46 -6.11
CA GLY A 118 7.54 7.77 -6.28
C GLY A 118 7.31 8.93 -7.27
N LYS A 119 8.09 10.00 -7.16
CA LYS A 119 8.03 11.14 -8.08
C LYS A 119 8.37 10.74 -9.53
N TRP A 120 9.45 9.99 -9.72
CA TRP A 120 9.86 9.45 -11.02
C TRP A 120 8.76 8.56 -11.63
N ALA A 121 8.14 7.69 -10.83
CA ALA A 121 7.06 6.82 -11.29
C ALA A 121 5.85 7.62 -11.80
N ALA A 122 5.51 8.73 -11.13
CA ALA A 122 4.44 9.63 -11.56
C ALA A 122 4.80 10.44 -12.81
N GLU A 123 6.04 10.92 -12.91
CA GLU A 123 6.53 11.71 -14.06
C GLU A 123 6.68 10.87 -15.32
N GLY A 124 7.18 9.64 -15.18
CA GLY A 124 7.28 8.66 -16.26
C GLY A 124 5.93 8.15 -16.76
N LYS A 125 4.80 8.63 -16.21
CA LYS A 125 3.43 8.18 -16.50
C LYS A 125 3.32 6.66 -16.53
N GLN A 126 3.96 6.01 -15.55
CA GLN A 126 3.89 4.55 -15.42
C GLN A 126 2.40 4.16 -15.46
N ARG A 127 2.04 3.35 -16.46
CA ARG A 127 0.68 2.92 -16.75
C ARG A 127 0.16 2.07 -15.59
N TYR A 128 -1.15 1.99 -15.47
CA TYR A 128 -1.72 1.14 -14.43
C TYR A 128 -1.69 -0.33 -14.84
N GLY A 129 -1.37 -1.19 -13.87
CA GLY A 129 -1.09 -2.61 -14.10
C GLY A 129 -2.29 -3.52 -14.27
N PHE A 130 -3.19 -3.25 -15.22
CA PHE A 130 -4.32 -4.15 -15.48
C PHE A 130 -3.91 -5.58 -15.83
N VAL A 131 -2.85 -5.74 -16.64
CA VAL A 131 -2.36 -7.07 -17.04
C VAL A 131 -1.67 -7.75 -15.85
N THR A 132 -0.96 -6.98 -15.04
CA THR A 132 -0.40 -7.44 -13.76
C THR A 132 -1.49 -7.84 -12.76
N ILE A 133 -2.61 -7.12 -12.68
CA ILE A 133 -3.75 -7.49 -11.83
C ILE A 133 -4.44 -8.75 -12.34
N ALA A 134 -4.62 -8.88 -13.66
CA ALA A 134 -5.18 -10.09 -14.25
C ALA A 134 -4.27 -11.31 -14.00
N SER A 135 -2.94 -11.13 -14.03
CA SER A 135 -1.97 -12.20 -13.77
C SER A 135 -1.85 -12.57 -12.30
N ILE A 136 -1.95 -11.59 -11.40
CA ILE A 136 -2.09 -11.83 -9.95
C ILE A 136 -3.39 -12.58 -9.69
N ALA A 137 -4.52 -12.14 -10.24
CA ALA A 137 -5.80 -12.81 -10.08
C ALA A 137 -5.75 -14.26 -10.61
N LEU A 138 -5.12 -14.50 -11.76
CA LEU A 138 -4.96 -15.83 -12.34
C LEU A 138 -4.02 -16.72 -11.49
N THR A 139 -2.92 -16.18 -10.98
CA THR A 139 -2.00 -16.87 -10.04
C THR A 139 -2.72 -17.24 -8.75
N LEU A 140 -3.49 -16.31 -8.19
CA LEU A 140 -4.28 -16.53 -6.97
C LEU A 140 -5.40 -17.57 -7.20
N LEU A 141 -6.03 -17.58 -8.37
CA LEU A 141 -7.09 -18.53 -8.72
C LEU A 141 -6.59 -19.95 -9.00
N THR A 142 -5.39 -20.09 -9.55
CA THR A 142 -4.86 -21.38 -10.03
C THR A 142 -3.80 -21.99 -9.10
N GLY A 143 -3.28 -21.23 -8.13
CA GLY A 143 -2.16 -21.64 -7.28
C GLY A 143 -0.82 -21.78 -8.03
N ALA A 144 -0.82 -21.52 -9.34
CA ALA A 144 0.36 -21.63 -10.19
C ALA A 144 1.12 -20.30 -10.20
N LYS A 145 2.45 -20.35 -10.02
CA LYS A 145 3.34 -19.17 -9.90
C LYS A 145 3.60 -18.47 -11.25
N PHE A 146 2.57 -17.94 -11.90
CA PHE A 146 2.71 -17.23 -13.19
C PHE A 146 2.75 -15.71 -13.02
N SER A 147 3.92 -15.10 -13.17
CA SER A 147 4.03 -13.63 -13.19
C SER A 147 3.99 -13.12 -14.64
N PHE A 148 2.89 -12.49 -15.04
CA PHE A 148 2.86 -11.70 -16.28
C PHE A 148 2.97 -10.22 -15.92
N PHE A 149 4.08 -9.62 -16.35
CA PHE A 149 4.38 -8.20 -16.17
C PHE A 149 4.43 -7.54 -17.54
N VAL A 150 3.87 -6.33 -17.63
CA VAL A 150 4.09 -5.44 -18.77
C VAL A 150 4.89 -4.29 -18.25
N ASP A 151 6.02 -4.01 -18.90
CA ASP A 151 6.89 -2.92 -18.48
C ASP A 151 6.13 -1.59 -18.46
N GLY A 152 6.40 -0.80 -17.43
CA GLY A 152 5.65 0.44 -17.20
C GLY A 152 4.42 0.32 -16.29
N GLN A 153 4.10 -0.84 -15.69
CA GLN A 153 2.87 -1.06 -14.92
C GLN A 153 3.07 -1.10 -13.38
N GLN A 154 2.25 -0.38 -12.60
CA GLN A 154 2.28 -0.40 -11.12
C GLN A 154 0.86 -0.47 -10.51
N ILE A 155 0.70 -1.28 -9.46
CA ILE A 155 -0.47 -1.26 -8.56
C ILE A 155 -0.17 -0.37 -7.34
N CYS A 156 -1.20 0.11 -6.64
CA CYS A 156 -1.02 1.12 -5.57
C CYS A 156 -0.10 0.63 -4.44
N SER A 157 -0.31 -0.59 -3.95
CA SER A 157 0.53 -1.23 -2.94
C SER A 157 1.92 -1.60 -3.47
N GLY A 158 2.04 -1.97 -4.75
CA GLY A 158 3.32 -2.29 -5.37
C GLY A 158 4.21 -1.06 -5.55
N LEU A 159 3.62 0.10 -5.89
CA LEU A 159 4.30 1.39 -5.88
C LEU A 159 4.86 1.70 -4.49
N VAL A 160 4.04 1.55 -3.44
CA VAL A 160 4.47 1.79 -2.06
C VAL A 160 5.55 0.80 -1.64
N ALA A 161 5.36 -0.49 -1.87
CA ALA A 161 6.35 -1.52 -1.56
C ALA A 161 7.70 -1.27 -2.24
N ARG A 162 7.70 -0.97 -3.55
CA ARG A 162 8.92 -0.59 -4.28
C ARG A 162 9.55 0.71 -3.77
N SER A 163 8.78 1.58 -3.13
CA SER A 163 9.34 2.77 -2.46
C SER A 163 10.00 2.37 -1.14
N MET A 164 9.36 1.49 -0.36
CA MET A 164 9.86 1.01 0.93
C MET A 164 11.13 0.17 0.80
N GLU A 165 11.33 -0.56 -0.30
CA GLU A 165 12.61 -1.26 -0.55
C GLU A 165 13.81 -0.29 -0.55
N ARG A 166 13.59 1.00 -0.79
CA ARG A 166 14.66 2.02 -0.82
C ARG A 166 14.98 2.52 0.58
N THR A 167 14.16 2.13 1.55
CA THR A 167 14.36 2.36 2.99
C THR A 167 14.94 1.14 3.69
N GLY A 168 15.35 0.12 2.94
CA GLY A 168 15.89 -1.13 3.47
C GLY A 168 14.81 -2.15 3.87
N ALA A 169 13.53 -1.90 3.58
CA ALA A 169 12.48 -2.89 3.79
C ALA A 169 12.73 -4.12 2.91
N ILE A 170 12.69 -5.30 3.54
CA ILE A 170 12.81 -6.59 2.85
C ILE A 170 11.45 -7.27 2.93
N PHE A 171 10.88 -7.57 1.78
CA PHE A 171 9.63 -8.33 1.69
C PHE A 171 9.91 -9.75 1.23
N ASN A 172 9.22 -10.73 1.82
CA ASN A 172 9.27 -12.11 1.34
C ASN A 172 8.50 -12.34 0.03
N ARG A 173 8.13 -11.27 -0.69
CA ARG A 173 7.33 -11.28 -1.92
C ARG A 173 7.76 -10.14 -2.82
N GLU A 174 7.70 -10.39 -4.13
CA GLU A 174 7.90 -9.34 -5.13
C GLU A 174 6.86 -8.21 -4.94
N PRO A 175 7.26 -6.93 -5.01
CA PRO A 175 6.35 -5.80 -4.82
C PRO A 175 5.11 -5.81 -5.70
N ILE A 176 5.21 -6.36 -6.91
CA ILE A 176 4.05 -6.48 -7.81
C ILE A 176 2.95 -7.39 -7.23
N HIS A 177 3.28 -8.30 -6.32
CA HIS A 177 2.36 -9.25 -5.67
C HIS A 177 1.97 -8.84 -4.24
N ILE A 178 2.45 -7.68 -3.79
CA ILE A 178 2.09 -7.10 -2.50
C ILE A 178 0.77 -6.35 -2.67
N MET A 179 -0.25 -6.77 -1.91
CA MET A 179 -1.55 -6.11 -1.83
C MET A 179 -1.55 -5.13 -0.65
N PRO A 180 -2.52 -4.19 -0.56
CA PRO A 180 -2.62 -3.27 0.56
C PRO A 180 -2.72 -3.99 1.93
N ALA A 181 -3.42 -5.12 1.99
CA ALA A 181 -3.50 -5.95 3.18
C ALA A 181 -2.16 -6.59 3.58
N ASP A 182 -1.27 -6.87 2.63
CA ASP A 182 0.07 -7.37 2.98
C ASP A 182 0.93 -6.24 3.54
N LEU A 183 0.88 -5.04 2.96
CA LEU A 183 1.51 -3.85 3.56
C LEU A 183 0.99 -3.63 4.97
N ALA A 184 -0.33 -3.71 5.16
CA ALA A 184 -0.92 -3.59 6.47
C ALA A 184 -0.40 -4.66 7.43
N LYS A 185 -0.27 -5.91 6.98
CA LYS A 185 0.29 -7.00 7.78
C LYS A 185 1.76 -6.74 8.12
N TYR A 186 2.61 -6.44 7.13
CA TYR A 186 4.06 -6.17 7.32
C TYR A 186 4.28 -5.06 8.35
N TYR A 187 3.47 -4.00 8.31
CA TYR A 187 3.62 -2.85 9.20
C TYR A 187 2.67 -2.88 10.42
N GLY A 188 2.00 -4.01 10.71
CA GLY A 188 1.12 -4.14 11.89
C GLY A 188 -0.11 -3.21 11.90
N VAL A 189 -0.57 -2.75 10.74
CA VAL A 189 -1.61 -1.73 10.56
C VAL A 189 -3.00 -2.35 10.65
N ARG A 190 -3.53 -2.43 11.87
CA ARG A 190 -4.87 -2.96 12.12
C ARG A 190 -5.94 -1.88 11.95
N PRO A 191 -7.13 -2.22 11.37
CA PRO A 191 -8.25 -1.31 11.37
C PRO A 191 -8.66 -0.95 12.82
N PRO A 192 -9.25 0.23 13.02
CA PRO A 192 -9.79 0.63 14.32
C PRO A 192 -10.86 -0.38 14.77
N ALA A 193 -11.01 -0.48 16.09
CA ALA A 193 -12.02 -1.33 16.67
C ALA A 193 -13.41 -0.88 16.18
N PRO A 194 -14.32 -1.82 15.84
CA PRO A 194 -15.68 -1.45 15.50
C PRO A 194 -16.31 -0.65 16.65
N PRO A 195 -17.16 0.34 16.36
CA PRO A 195 -17.85 1.09 17.40
C PRO A 195 -18.61 0.12 18.30
N ALA A 196 -18.57 0.37 19.62
CA ALA A 196 -19.32 -0.43 20.58
C ALA A 196 -20.81 -0.46 20.17
N PRO A 197 -21.51 -1.61 20.30
CA PRO A 197 -22.91 -1.69 19.94
C PRO A 197 -23.71 -0.67 20.76
N SER A 198 -24.46 0.18 20.07
CA SER A 198 -25.45 1.06 20.71
C SER A 198 -26.47 0.17 21.43
N GLY A 199 -26.56 0.30 22.75
CA GLY A 199 -27.59 -0.34 23.57
C GLY A 199 -28.97 0.24 23.35
#